data_AF-A0A7W6UTW1-F1
#
_entry.id   AF-A0A7W6UTW1-F1
#
_cell.length_a   1.000
_cell.length_b   1.000
_cell.length_c   1.000
_cell.angle_alpha   90.00
_cell.angle_beta   90.00
_cell.angle_gamma   90.00
#
_symmetry.space_group_name_H-M   'P 1'
#
loop_
_entity.id
_entity.type
_entity.pdbx_description
1 polymer ?
#
loop_
_entity_poly.entity_id
_entity_poly.type
_entity_poly.pdbx_seq_one_letter_code
_entity_poly.pdbx_strand_id
1 'polypeptide(L)'
;MQITDFKTIDEPSGGHRAIAVFDLELTDECRLYGLRLLRMRDGRLLTFAPQSGYRRVASFATPLAERITRLALDQYEALTAYDRIRAA
;
A
#
# COMPACT_ATOMS: atom_id res chain seq x y z
N MET A 1 12.04 6.20 -6.67
CA MET A 1 10.74 5.85 -6.05
C MET A 1 11.00 5.15 -4.74
N GLN A 2 10.46 5.66 -3.64
CA GLN A 2 10.67 5.15 -2.29
C GLN A 2 9.45 5.42 -1.39
N ILE A 3 9.25 4.56 -0.39
CA ILE A 3 8.22 4.78 0.63
C ILE A 3 8.81 5.70 1.70
N THR A 4 8.11 6.80 2.01
CA THR A 4 8.59 7.80 2.98
C THR A 4 7.93 7.69 4.35
N ASP A 5 6.74 7.10 4.41
CA ASP A 5 6.05 6.72 5.64
C ASP A 5 5.27 5.43 5.41
N PHE A 6 5.21 4.55 6.42
CA PHE A 6 4.54 3.26 6.32
C PHE A 6 3.94 2.83 7.64
N LYS A 7 2.65 2.48 7.62
CA LYS A 7 1.94 1.97 8.78
C LYS A 7 1.13 0.73 8.42
N THR A 8 1.31 -0.34 9.20
CA THR A 8 0.41 -1.50 9.16
C THR A 8 -0.95 -1.11 9.74
N ILE A 9 -2.01 -1.54 9.08
CA ILE A 9 -3.40 -1.33 9.50
C ILE A 9 -4.18 -2.61 9.28
N ASP A 10 -5.41 -2.69 9.80
CA ASP A 10 -6.30 -3.80 9.55
C ASP A 10 -7.75 -3.30 9.42
N GLU A 11 -8.06 -2.77 8.23
CA GLU A 11 -9.31 -2.03 8.01
C GLU A 11 -10.15 -2.63 6.88
N PRO A 12 -11.48 -2.71 7.02
CA PRO A 12 -12.36 -3.14 5.94
C PRO A 12 -12.41 -2.08 4.82
N SER A 13 -12.40 -2.52 3.56
CA SER A 13 -12.44 -1.63 2.39
C SER A 13 -13.25 -2.23 1.25
N GLY A 14 -14.56 -1.95 1.19
CA GLY A 14 -15.41 -2.32 0.05
C GLY A 14 -15.45 -3.83 -0.26
N GLY A 15 -15.35 -4.69 0.76
CA GLY A 15 -15.27 -6.14 0.60
C GLY A 15 -13.84 -6.68 0.47
N HIS A 16 -12.83 -5.82 0.53
CA HIS A 16 -11.42 -6.15 0.67
C HIS A 16 -10.92 -5.73 2.06
N ARG A 17 -9.65 -5.99 2.35
CA ARG A 17 -8.99 -5.56 3.59
C ARG A 17 -7.79 -4.69 3.25
N ALA A 18 -7.73 -3.49 3.79
CA ALA A 18 -6.50 -2.70 3.73
C ALA A 18 -5.58 -3.13 4.87
N ILE A 19 -4.36 -3.49 4.53
CA ILE A 19 -3.36 -4.06 5.46
C ILE A 19 -2.20 -3.09 5.73
N ALA A 20 -2.06 -2.05 4.92
CA ALA A 20 -1.14 -0.96 5.16
C ALA A 20 -1.64 0.35 4.55
N VAL A 21 -1.19 1.46 5.13
CA VAL A 21 -1.23 2.80 4.54
C VAL A 21 0.19 3.33 4.45
N PHE A 22 0.51 4.02 3.36
CA PHE A 22 1.87 4.50 3.11
C PHE A 22 1.90 5.72 2.21
N ASP A 23 2.97 6.48 2.36
CA ASP A 23 3.31 7.60 1.49
C ASP A 23 4.42 7.20 0.53
N LEU A 24 4.33 7.69 -0.69
CA LEU A 24 5.22 7.33 -1.79
C LEU A 24 5.81 8.58 -2.42
N GLU A 25 7.13 8.67 -2.40
CA GLU A 25 7.85 9.52 -3.34
C GLU A 25 7.98 8.76 -4.67
N LEU A 26 7.15 9.16 -5.64
CA LEU A 26 7.09 8.52 -6.95
C LEU A 26 8.33 8.88 -7.78
N THR A 27 8.63 10.18 -7.80
CA THR A 27 9.83 10.80 -8.38
C THR A 27 10.32 11.91 -7.45
N ASP A 28 11.47 12.50 -7.74
CA ASP A 28 12.05 13.59 -6.95
C ASP A 28 11.15 14.85 -6.91
N GLU A 29 10.17 14.94 -7.83
CA GLU A 29 9.24 16.06 -7.97
C GLU A 29 7.80 15.71 -7.59
N CYS A 30 7.50 14.45 -7.27
CA CYS A 30 6.13 13.97 -7.08
C CYS A 30 6.00 13.01 -5.90
N ARG A 31 5.09 13.37 -4.99
CA ARG A 31 4.73 12.58 -3.81
C ARG A 31 3.23 12.31 -3.77
N LEU A 32 2.89 11.10 -3.35
CA LEU A 32 1.52 10.62 -3.18
C LEU A 32 1.34 10.19 -1.73
N TYR A 33 0.33 10.73 -1.08
CA TYR A 33 0.08 10.50 0.33
C TYR A 33 -1.10 9.57 0.54
N GLY A 34 -1.07 8.74 1.59
CA GLY A 34 -2.18 7.90 2.00
C GLY A 34 -2.57 6.82 0.99
N LEU A 35 -1.59 6.28 0.24
CA LEU A 35 -1.81 5.08 -0.58
C LEU A 35 -2.11 3.90 0.35
N ARG A 36 -2.92 2.95 -0.13
CA ARG A 36 -3.30 1.77 0.65
C ARG A 36 -2.88 0.49 -0.05
N LEU A 37 -2.30 -0.43 0.70
CA LEU A 37 -2.08 -1.81 0.27
C LEU A 37 -3.30 -2.64 0.67
N LEU A 38 -4.01 -3.18 -0.31
CA LEU A 38 -5.23 -3.96 -0.09
C LEU A 38 -4.98 -5.42 -0.40
N ARG A 39 -5.44 -6.29 0.50
CA ARG A 39 -5.66 -7.71 0.26
C ARG A 39 -7.07 -7.89 -0.32
N MET A 40 -7.10 -8.32 -1.57
CA MET A 40 -8.30 -8.66 -2.31
C MET A 40 -8.89 -9.98 -1.82
N ARG A 41 -10.14 -10.27 -2.20
CA ARG A 41 -10.82 -11.52 -1.80
C ARG A 41 -10.16 -12.77 -2.37
N ASP A 42 -9.55 -12.64 -3.54
CA ASP A 42 -8.79 -13.70 -4.22
C ASP A 42 -7.36 -13.85 -3.69
N GLY A 43 -6.99 -13.12 -2.63
CA GLY A 43 -5.67 -13.15 -2.02
C GLY A 43 -4.63 -12.25 -2.72
N ARG A 44 -4.93 -11.67 -3.88
CA ARG A 44 -4.01 -10.71 -4.51
C ARG A 44 -3.84 -9.47 -3.65
N LEU A 45 -2.66 -8.88 -3.76
CA LEU A 45 -2.34 -7.60 -3.15
C LEU A 45 -2.31 -6.51 -4.21
N LEU A 46 -2.94 -5.37 -3.94
CA LEU A 46 -3.01 -4.24 -4.87
C LEU A 46 -2.83 -2.91 -4.13
N THR A 47 -2.15 -1.96 -4.76
CA THR A 47 -2.08 -0.57 -4.28
C THR A 47 -3.19 0.28 -4.84
N PHE A 48 -3.92 0.96 -3.97
CA PHE A 48 -4.95 1.92 -4.34
C PHE A 48 -4.59 3.32 -3.84
N ALA A 49 -4.80 4.32 -4.70
CA ALA A 49 -4.74 5.72 -4.30
C ALA A 49 -5.90 6.09 -3.35
N PRO A 50 -5.74 7.10 -2.48
CA PRO A 50 -6.83 7.55 -1.64
C PRO A 50 -7.97 8.14 -2.48
N GLN A 51 -9.10 8.34 -1.83
CA GLN A 51 -10.27 8.96 -2.45
C GLN A 51 -10.45 10.38 -1.92
N SER A 52 -10.91 11.28 -2.80
CA SER A 52 -11.46 12.58 -2.44
C SER A 52 -12.95 12.55 -2.80
N GLY A 53 -13.80 12.49 -1.77
CA GLY A 53 -15.22 12.17 -1.94
C GLY A 53 -15.40 10.83 -2.66
N TYR A 54 -16.12 10.83 -3.78
CA TYR A 54 -16.41 9.63 -4.57
C TYR A 54 -15.33 9.26 -5.61
N ARG A 55 -14.27 10.08 -5.75
CA ARG A 55 -13.29 9.94 -6.84
C ARG A 55 -11.92 9.52 -6.33
N ARG A 56 -11.27 8.58 -7.02
CA ARG A 56 -9.85 8.25 -6.78
C ARG A 56 -8.98 9.42 -7.18
N VAL A 57 -8.02 9.80 -6.35
CA VAL A 57 -7.14 10.95 -6.63
C VAL A 57 -6.11 10.64 -7.71
N ALA A 58 -5.76 9.35 -7.90
CA ALA A 58 -4.82 8.92 -8.92
C ALA A 58 -5.17 7.52 -9.44
N SER A 59 -4.68 7.22 -10.64
CA SER A 59 -4.60 5.88 -11.20
C SER A 59 -3.21 5.71 -11.82
N PHE A 60 -2.75 4.47 -11.92
CA PHE A 60 -1.44 4.14 -12.45
C PHE A 60 -1.60 3.14 -13.59
N ALA A 61 -0.75 3.24 -14.61
CA ALA A 61 -0.62 2.18 -15.60
C ALA A 61 -0.19 0.88 -14.90
N THR A 62 -0.65 -0.27 -15.41
CA THR A 62 -0.41 -1.59 -14.80
C THR A 62 1.05 -1.82 -14.39
N PRO A 63 2.06 -1.56 -15.24
CA PRO A 63 3.46 -1.80 -14.85
C PRO A 63 3.93 -0.94 -13.68
N LEU A 64 3.40 0.27 -13.53
CA LEU A 64 3.74 1.15 -12.41
C LEU A 64 3.02 0.69 -11.13
N ALA A 65 1.73 0.34 -11.23
CA ALA A 65 0.95 -0.17 -10.11
C ALA A 65 1.59 -1.44 -9.49
N GLU A 66 2.08 -2.34 -10.33
CA GLU A 66 2.79 -3.56 -9.89
C GLU A 66 4.09 -3.24 -9.16
N ARG A 67 4.89 -2.28 -9.65
CA ARG A 67 6.11 -1.85 -8.95
C ARG A 67 5.83 -1.23 -7.59
N ILE A 68 4.82 -0.36 -7.52
CA ILE A 68 4.42 0.26 -6.24
C ILE A 68 3.92 -0.81 -5.26
N THR A 69 3.09 -1.73 -5.74
CA THR A 69 2.54 -2.81 -4.91
C THR A 69 3.63 -3.73 -4.38
N ARG A 70 4.62 -4.08 -5.21
CA ARG A 70 5.78 -4.86 -4.77
C ARG A 70 6.57 -4.14 -3.71
N LEU A 71 6.89 -2.86 -3.92
CA LEU A 71 7.62 -2.06 -2.94
C LEU A 71 6.90 -1.98 -1.58
N ALA A 72 5.58 -1.81 -1.60
CA ALA A 72 4.76 -1.80 -0.38
C ALA A 72 4.66 -3.16 0.29
N LEU A 73 4.61 -4.25 -0.49
CA LEU A 73 4.60 -5.61 0.03
C LEU A 73 5.94 -5.97 0.70
N ASP A 74 7.06 -5.65 0.06
CA ASP A 74 8.39 -5.91 0.61
C ASP A 74 8.53 -5.20 1.98
N GLN A 75 8.07 -3.96 2.09
CA GLN A 75 8.07 -3.21 3.36
C GLN A 75 7.12 -3.83 4.40
N TYR A 76 5.93 -4.27 3.98
CA TYR A 76 4.97 -4.95 4.87
C TYR A 76 5.54 -6.25 5.44
N GLU A 77 6.17 -7.06 4.59
CA GLU A 77 6.77 -8.34 4.99
C GLU A 77 7.96 -8.13 5.93
N ALA A 78 8.81 -7.15 5.66
CA ALA A 78 9.94 -6.81 6.53
C ALA A 78 9.47 -6.47 7.96
N LEU A 79 8.43 -5.65 8.10
CA LEU A 79 7.88 -5.26 9.41
C LEU A 79 7.18 -6.43 10.12
N THR A 80 6.33 -7.17 9.40
CA THR A 80 5.54 -8.26 10.00
C THR A 80 6.33 -9.55 10.23
N ALA A 81 7.44 -9.76 9.52
CA ALA A 81 8.40 -10.82 9.84
C ALA A 81 9.11 -10.53 11.17
N TYR A 82 9.51 -9.28 11.40
CA TYR A 82 10.13 -8.86 12.65
C TYR A 82 9.22 -9.06 13.86
N ASP A 83 7.94 -8.70 13.73
CA ASP A 83 6.95 -8.86 14.80
C ASP A 83 6.72 -10.34 15.15
N ARG A 84 6.69 -11.23 14.15
CA ARG A 84 6.53 -12.68 14.37
C ARG A 84 7.71 -13.31 15.12
N ILE A 85 8.93 -12.83 14.87
CA ILE A 85 10.14 -13.34 15.56
C ILE A 85 10.16 -12.90 17.03
N ARG A 86 9.65 -11.70 17.35
CA ARG A 86 9.62 -11.19 18.74
C ARG A 86 8.50 -11.77 19.60
N ALA A 87 7.45 -12.31 18.99
CA ALA A 87 6.32 -12.91 19.69
C ALA A 87 6.49 -14.42 19.96
N ALA A 88 7.57 -15.03 19.48
CA ALA A 88 7.95 -16.43 19.69
C ALA A 88 9.05 -16.55 20.76
#